data_AF-A0A0N4YZQ8-F1
#
_entry.id   AF-A0A0N4YZQ8-F1
#
_cell.length_a   1.000
_cell.length_b   1.000
_cell.length_c   1.000
_cell.angle_alpha   90.00
_cell.angle_beta   90.00
_cell.angle_gamma   90.00
#
_symmetry.space_group_name_H-M   'P 1'
#
loop_
_entity.id
_entity.type
_entity.pdbx_description
1 polymer ?
#
loop_
_entity_poly.entity_id
_entity_poly.type
_entity_poly.pdbx_seq_one_letter_code
_entity_poly.pdbx_strand_id
1 'polypeptide(L)'
;LRIVGRRLADATEGATTEEQTEHVITQLTHIIIDCSSIPYMDLMGKDALAQTYADYSSIDITVLMANCKVAIRQLFETTDFYNKVPKSRMFVSVNDAVTQALKEQRERYPEREV
;
A
#
# COMPACT_ATOMS: atom_id res chain seq x y z
N LEU A 1 -8.55 4.12 3.29
CA LEU A 1 -7.64 3.66 2.21
C LEU A 1 -6.74 4.83 1.82
N ARG A 2 -5.42 4.64 1.80
CA ARG A 2 -4.45 5.60 1.24
C ARG A 2 -3.61 4.91 0.16
N ILE A 3 -3.21 5.67 -0.85
CA ILE A 3 -2.51 5.18 -2.05
C ILE A 3 -1.21 5.97 -2.17
N VAL A 4 -0.09 5.26 -2.38
CA VAL A 4 1.23 5.87 -2.60
C VAL A 4 1.76 5.42 -3.96
N GLY A 5 2.03 6.39 -4.82
CA GLY A 5 2.54 6.16 -6.16
C GLY A 5 3.67 7.10 -6.52
N ARG A 6 4.39 6.82 -7.61
CA ARG A 6 5.43 7.70 -8.15
C ARG A 6 4.91 8.39 -9.42
N ARG A 7 5.27 9.65 -9.61
CA ARG A 7 4.98 10.38 -10.84
C ARG A 7 5.91 9.90 -11.94
N LEU A 8 5.34 9.49 -13.07
CA LEU A 8 6.03 9.30 -14.32
C LEU A 8 5.71 10.52 -15.19
N ALA A 9 6.74 11.22 -15.67
CA ALA A 9 6.57 12.22 -16.70
C ALA A 9 6.59 11.50 -18.06
N ASP A 10 5.59 11.74 -18.91
CA ASP A 10 5.63 11.24 -20.28
C ASP A 10 6.76 11.94 -21.04
N ALA A 11 7.74 11.16 -21.47
CA ALA A 11 8.65 11.57 -22.54
C ALA A 11 7.95 11.30 -23.88
N THR A 12 6.97 12.13 -24.23
CA THR A 12 6.39 12.14 -25.58
C THR A 12 7.27 13.02 -26.48
N GLU A 13 8.26 12.40 -27.13
CA GLU A 13 8.81 12.94 -28.37
C GLU A 13 7.73 12.82 -29.46
N GLY A 14 7.12 13.95 -29.84
CA GLY A 14 6.16 13.98 -30.94
C GLY A 14 5.29 15.23 -30.91
N ALA A 15 5.67 16.23 -31.71
CA ALA A 15 4.93 17.48 -31.85
C ALA A 15 3.57 17.27 -32.54
N THR A 16 2.49 17.61 -31.84
CA THR A 16 1.28 18.19 -32.45
C THR A 16 0.49 18.97 -31.40
N THR A 17 0.13 20.19 -31.77
CA THR A 17 -0.54 21.22 -30.96
C THR A 17 -2.02 20.89 -30.75
N GLU A 18 -2.40 20.33 -29.60
CA GLU A 18 -3.75 20.43 -29.02
C GLU A 18 -3.64 20.52 -27.49
N GLU A 19 -4.58 21.22 -26.85
CA GLU A 19 -4.54 21.70 -25.46
C GLU A 19 -3.93 20.70 -24.45
N GLN A 20 -2.72 21.00 -23.99
CA GLN A 20 -1.92 20.15 -23.12
C GLN A 20 -2.53 20.06 -21.71
N THR A 21 -3.49 19.15 -21.54
CA THR A 21 -3.79 18.61 -20.21
C THR A 21 -2.66 17.66 -19.86
N GLU A 22 -1.74 18.08 -18.98
CA GLU A 22 -0.68 17.21 -18.46
C GLU A 22 -1.29 15.93 -17.87
N HIS A 23 -1.23 14.81 -18.59
CA HIS A 23 -1.59 13.52 -18.04
C HIS A 23 -0.44 13.03 -17.15
N VAL A 24 -0.55 13.35 -15.85
CA VAL A 24 0.34 12.83 -14.82
C VAL A 24 0.07 11.33 -14.65
N ILE A 25 0.87 10.49 -15.29
CA ILE A 25 0.81 9.04 -15.06
C ILE A 25 1.44 8.75 -13.70
N THR A 26 0.63 8.29 -12.74
CA THR A 26 1.12 7.87 -11.43
C THR A 26 1.19 6.35 -11.38
N GLN A 27 2.39 5.79 -11.26
CA GLN A 27 2.57 4.38 -10.99
C GLN A 27 2.21 4.09 -9.53
N LEU A 28 1.27 3.18 -9.29
CA LEU A 28 0.94 2.71 -7.94
C LEU A 28 2.04 1.79 -7.40
N THR A 29 2.47 2.02 -6.16
CA THR A 29 3.51 1.19 -5.51
C THR A 29 3.08 0.62 -4.18
N HIS A 30 2.29 1.37 -3.40
CA HIS A 30 1.83 0.93 -2.08
C HIS A 30 0.35 1.25 -1.85
N ILE A 31 -0.33 0.37 -1.14
CA ILE A 31 -1.69 0.53 -0.65
C ILE A 31 -1.66 0.47 0.88
N ILE A 32 -2.30 1.42 1.55
CA ILE A 32 -2.44 1.43 3.00
C ILE A 32 -3.91 1.26 3.36
N ILE A 33 -4.21 0.17 4.05
CA ILE A 33 -5.53 -0.15 4.58
C ILE A 33 -5.64 0.45 5.98
N ASP A 34 -6.52 1.42 6.14
CA ASP A 34 -6.83 2.03 7.43
C ASP A 34 -7.98 1.25 8.08
N CYS A 35 -7.68 0.58 9.20
CA CYS A 35 -8.63 -0.25 9.94
C CYS A 35 -9.31 0.49 11.11
N SER A 36 -9.14 1.81 11.24
CA SER A 36 -9.70 2.59 12.36
C SER A 36 -11.24 2.46 12.50
N SER A 37 -11.93 2.37 11.37
CA SER A 37 -13.38 2.19 11.29
C SER A 37 -13.85 0.74 11.45
N ILE A 38 -12.93 -0.23 11.56
CA ILE A 38 -13.24 -1.65 11.72
C ILE A 38 -13.12 -2.00 13.21
N PRO A 39 -14.23 -2.16 13.94
CA PRO A 39 -14.19 -2.49 15.37
C PRO A 39 -13.79 -3.94 15.63
N TYR A 40 -14.27 -4.85 14.79
CA TYR A 40 -14.09 -6.29 14.90
C TYR A 40 -13.99 -6.91 13.49
N MET A 41 -13.40 -8.08 13.42
CA MET A 41 -13.24 -8.88 12.21
C MET A 41 -13.48 -10.34 12.55
N ASP A 42 -14.05 -11.10 11.63
CA ASP A 42 -14.26 -12.54 11.76
C ASP A 42 -13.18 -13.32 10.99
N LEU A 43 -13.29 -14.66 10.99
CA LEU A 43 -12.33 -15.53 10.32
C LEU A 43 -12.32 -15.32 8.79
N MET A 44 -13.48 -15.09 8.19
CA MET A 44 -13.57 -14.82 6.75
C MET A 44 -12.97 -13.46 6.41
N GLY A 45 -13.17 -12.45 7.25
CA GLY A 45 -12.57 -11.13 7.11
C GLY A 45 -11.05 -11.13 7.20
N LYS A 46 -10.46 -11.92 8.12
CA LYS A 46 -8.98 -12.04 8.16
C LYS A 46 -8.44 -12.72 6.89
N ASP A 47 -9.17 -13.69 6.35
CA ASP A 47 -8.73 -14.42 5.15
C ASP A 47 -8.86 -13.54 3.92
N ALA A 48 -9.91 -12.72 3.83
CA ALA A 48 -10.04 -11.69 2.80
C ALA A 48 -8.89 -10.67 2.84
N LEU A 49 -8.46 -10.22 4.03
CA LEU A 49 -7.30 -9.33 4.16
C LEU A 49 -6.00 -10.01 3.76
N ALA A 50 -5.80 -11.27 4.16
CA ALA A 50 -4.61 -12.04 3.79
C ALA A 50 -4.55 -12.29 2.28
N GLN A 51 -5.69 -12.58 1.64
CA GLN A 51 -5.80 -12.74 0.20
C GLN A 51 -5.50 -11.42 -0.52
N THR A 52 -6.08 -10.30 -0.04
CA THR A 52 -5.80 -8.96 -0.57
C THR A 52 -4.31 -8.66 -0.54
N TYR A 53 -3.62 -8.97 0.57
CA TYR A 53 -2.18 -8.81 0.68
C TYR A 53 -1.43 -9.65 -0.38
N ALA A 54 -1.80 -10.92 -0.56
CA ALA A 54 -1.17 -11.82 -1.53
C ALA A 54 -1.41 -11.36 -2.98
N ASP A 55 -2.63 -10.98 -3.33
CA ASP A 55 -3.02 -10.56 -4.68
C ASP A 55 -2.22 -9.35 -5.12
N TYR A 56 -2.15 -8.29 -4.29
CA TYR A 56 -1.39 -7.09 -4.62
C TYR A 56 0.12 -7.33 -4.58
N SER A 57 0.60 -8.17 -3.66
CA SER A 57 2.02 -8.56 -3.64
C SER A 57 2.43 -9.31 -4.91
N SER A 58 1.52 -10.04 -5.57
CA SER A 58 1.80 -10.76 -6.81
C SER A 58 2.07 -9.84 -8.01
N ILE A 59 1.56 -8.61 -7.96
CA ILE A 59 1.78 -7.56 -8.97
C ILE A 59 2.71 -6.44 -8.47
N ASP A 60 3.55 -6.76 -7.48
CA ASP A 60 4.57 -5.88 -6.91
C ASP A 60 4.03 -4.60 -6.24
N ILE A 61 2.76 -4.63 -5.79
CA ILE A 61 2.16 -3.57 -4.97
C ILE A 61 2.23 -3.99 -3.50
N THR A 62 2.89 -3.15 -2.70
CA THR A 62 3.05 -3.41 -1.28
C THR A 62 1.82 -2.98 -0.49
N VAL A 63 1.24 -3.88 0.30
CA VAL A 63 0.09 -3.57 1.17
C VAL A 63 0.55 -3.41 2.62
N LEU A 64 0.17 -2.29 3.24
CA LEU A 64 0.40 -1.97 4.64
C LEU A 64 -0.94 -1.80 5.36
N MET A 65 -1.00 -2.11 6.64
CA MET A 65 -2.21 -2.03 7.46
C MET A 65 -1.96 -1.11 8.65
N ALA A 66 -2.89 -0.20 8.92
CA ALA A 66 -2.78 0.81 9.97
C ALA A 66 -4.02 0.82 10.87
N ASN A 67 -3.88 1.34 12.09
CA ASN A 67 -4.97 1.55 13.04
C ASN A 67 -5.78 0.28 13.38
N CYS A 68 -5.17 -0.91 13.36
CA CYS A 68 -5.84 -2.15 13.76
C CYS A 68 -6.14 -2.15 15.26
N LYS A 69 -7.42 -2.23 15.63
CA LYS A 69 -7.83 -2.28 17.04
C LYS A 69 -7.39 -3.56 17.72
N VAL A 70 -7.35 -3.51 19.06
CA VAL A 70 -6.84 -4.61 19.90
C VAL A 70 -7.52 -5.94 19.58
N ALA A 71 -8.84 -5.97 19.41
CA ALA A 71 -9.58 -7.20 19.07
C ALA A 71 -9.12 -7.81 17.73
N ILE A 72 -8.86 -6.99 16.72
CA ILE A 72 -8.36 -7.44 15.42
C ILE A 72 -6.92 -7.94 15.52
N ARG A 73 -6.08 -7.24 16.28
CA ARG A 73 -4.69 -7.68 16.52
C ARG A 73 -4.65 -9.01 17.26
N GLN A 74 -5.51 -9.20 18.27
CA GLN A 74 -5.66 -10.47 18.97
C GLN A 74 -6.09 -11.58 18.00
N LEU A 75 -7.08 -11.34 17.14
CA LEU A 75 -7.48 -12.29 16.11
C LEU A 75 -6.30 -12.71 15.22
N PHE A 76 -5.47 -11.76 14.81
CA PHE A 76 -4.29 -12.05 13.99
C PHE A 76 -3.24 -12.88 14.75
N GLU A 77 -3.02 -12.60 16.04
CA GLU A 77 -2.07 -13.36 16.87
C GLU A 77 -2.56 -14.78 17.17
N THR A 78 -3.86 -14.99 17.31
CA THR A 78 -4.44 -16.31 17.63
C THR A 78 -4.75 -17.17 16.40
N THR A 79 -4.46 -16.67 15.20
CA THR A 79 -4.74 -17.36 13.93
C THR A 79 -3.48 -17.49 13.07
N ASP A 80 -3.63 -18.04 11.87
CA ASP A 80 -2.56 -18.20 10.88
C ASP A 80 -2.25 -16.91 10.10
N PHE A 81 -2.85 -15.76 10.46
CA PHE A 81 -2.71 -14.51 9.70
C PHE A 81 -1.25 -14.10 9.51
N TYR A 82 -0.45 -14.14 10.59
CA TYR A 82 0.96 -13.72 10.54
C TYR A 82 1.89 -14.71 9.81
N ASN A 83 1.41 -15.90 9.44
CA ASN A 83 2.13 -16.79 8.53
C ASN A 83 2.02 -16.33 7.07
N LYS A 84 0.96 -15.57 6.75
CA LYS A 84 0.67 -15.05 5.39
C LYS A 84 1.11 -13.59 5.24
N VAL A 85 0.89 -12.78 6.27
CA VAL A 85 1.21 -11.34 6.29
C VAL A 85 2.25 -11.05 7.36
N PRO A 86 3.46 -10.56 7.01
CA PRO A 86 4.49 -10.24 8.00
C PRO A 86 4.05 -9.14 8.98
N LYS A 87 4.44 -9.26 10.26
CA LYS A 87 4.18 -8.23 11.28
C LYS A 87 4.76 -6.85 10.92
N SER A 88 5.82 -6.81 10.11
CA SER A 88 6.41 -5.56 9.60
C SER A 88 5.48 -4.75 8.68
N ARG A 89 4.35 -5.33 8.24
CA ARG A 89 3.32 -4.66 7.45
C ARG A 89 2.22 -4.01 8.30
N MET A 90 2.32 -4.11 9.63
CA MET A 90 1.34 -3.59 10.58
C MET A 90 1.87 -2.32 11.27
N PHE A 91 1.08 -1.25 11.26
CA PHE A 91 1.43 0.05 11.83
C PHE A 91 0.39 0.53 12.82
N VAL A 92 0.84 1.28 13.82
CA VAL A 92 -0.04 1.86 14.84
C VAL A 92 -0.88 2.97 14.24
N SER A 93 -0.27 3.85 13.45
CA SER A 93 -0.95 4.95 12.76
C SER A 93 -0.80 4.89 11.24
N VAL A 94 -1.70 5.56 10.52
CA VAL A 94 -1.58 5.74 9.06
C VAL A 94 -0.32 6.54 8.72
N ASN A 95 0.09 7.49 9.57
CA ASN A 95 1.27 8.31 9.31
C ASN A 95 2.56 7.48 9.31
N ASP A 96 2.67 6.52 10.22
CA ASP A 96 3.81 5.59 10.27
C ASP A 96 3.84 4.71 9.02
N ALA A 97 2.67 4.20 8.60
CA ALA A 97 2.55 3.43 7.37
C ALA A 97 2.93 4.24 6.12
N VAL A 98 2.52 5.51 6.04
CA VAL A 98 2.89 6.41 4.93
C VAL A 98 4.39 6.67 4.94
N THR A 99 4.99 6.93 6.10
CA THR A 99 6.44 7.15 6.23
C THR A 99 7.21 5.93 5.76
N GLN A 100 6.78 4.73 6.16
CA GLN A 100 7.38 3.49 5.69
C GLN A 100 7.21 3.28 4.19
N ALA A 101 6.01 3.52 3.64
CA ALA A 101 5.74 3.38 2.21
C ALA A 101 6.62 4.33 1.37
N LEU A 102 6.78 5.59 1.79
CA LEU A 102 7.64 6.56 1.11
C LEU A 102 9.11 6.16 1.19
N LYS A 103 9.56 5.62 2.32
CA LYS A 103 10.92 5.09 2.48
C LYS A 103 11.17 3.92 1.52
N GLU A 104 10.32 2.90 1.55
CA GLU A 104 10.42 1.72 0.66
C GLU A 104 10.34 2.11 -0.82
N GLN A 105 9.49 3.09 -1.17
CA GLN A 105 9.39 3.60 -2.53
C GLN A 105 10.70 4.24 -3.01
N ARG A 106 11.33 5.09 -2.18
CA ARG A 106 12.61 5.74 -2.51
C ARG A 106 13.75 4.75 -2.63
N GLU A 107 13.79 3.74 -1.76
CA GLU A 107 14.79 2.67 -1.82
C GLU A 107 14.64 1.81 -3.07
N ARG A 108 13.40 1.52 -3.48
CA ARG A 108 13.10 0.71 -4.66
C ARG A 108 13.32 1.47 -5.97
N TYR A 109 13.06 2.77 -5.98
CA TYR A 109 13.19 3.63 -7.14
C TYR A 109 13.97 4.90 -6.76
N PRO A 110 15.30 4.78 -6.57
CA PRO A 110 16.13 5.96 -6.36
C PRO A 110 15.94 6.90 -7.56
N GLU A 111 15.75 8.19 -7.27
CA GLU A 111 15.82 9.21 -8.32
C GLU A 111 17.20 9.08 -8.97
N ARG A 112 17.23 8.79 -10.28
CA ARG A 112 18.48 8.85 -11.02
C ARG A 112 18.92 10.31 -10.99
N GLU A 113 20.01 10.61 -10.29
CA GLU A 113 20.76 11.84 -10.52
C GLU A 113 21.06 11.88 -12.02
N VAL A 114 20.48 12.85 -12.71
CA VAL A 114 20.71 13.13 -14.13
C VAL A 114 22.06 13.79 -14.29
#